data_AF-A0A455U8E2-F1
#
_entry.id   AF-A0A455U8E2-F1
#
_cell.length_a   1.000
_cell.length_b   1.000
_cell.length_c   1.000
_cell.angle_alpha   90.00
_cell.angle_beta   90.00
_cell.angle_gamma   90.00
#
_symmetry.space_group_name_H-M   'P 1'
#
loop_
_entity.id
_entity.type
_entity.pdbx_description
1 polymer ?
#
loop_
_entity_poly.entity_id
_entity_poly.type
_entity_poly.pdbx_seq_one_letter_code
_entity_poly.pdbx_strand_id
1 'polypeptide(L)'
;MDKHGLFVPVWPVDISRLGYWLRDRATLHGLQIDLDAARLLGERTEGNLLAADQELQKLALIHPQGTRLNVDGIAQGVEDSTRFDVFNLADACLKGETSRASRIVNGLRSEGVEAPIVLWALSRELRTLLSLHQHLDQGQSFEHACKSQNR
;
A
#
# COMPACT_ATOMS: atom_id res chain seq x y z
N MET A 1 15.41 -22.88 20.40
CA MET A 1 15.39 -21.41 20.60
C MET A 1 14.35 -20.99 21.65
N ASP A 2 13.74 -21.93 22.37
CA ASP A 2 12.49 -21.70 23.13
C ASP A 2 12.66 -21.34 24.61
N LYS A 3 13.80 -20.77 25.02
CA LYS A 3 13.97 -20.31 26.41
C LYS A 3 14.13 -18.80 26.58
N HIS A 4 14.54 -18.05 25.55
CA HIS A 4 14.74 -16.59 25.64
C HIS A 4 14.25 -15.80 24.40
N GLY A 5 13.45 -16.40 23.52
CA GLY A 5 12.90 -15.70 22.35
C GLY A 5 11.54 -15.05 22.65
N LEU A 6 11.37 -13.76 22.29
CA LEU A 6 10.06 -13.11 22.25
C LEU A 6 9.50 -13.22 20.83
N PHE A 7 8.32 -13.82 20.69
CA PHE A 7 7.59 -13.87 19.42
C PHE A 7 6.58 -12.72 19.37
N VAL A 8 6.72 -11.83 18.38
CA VAL A 8 5.77 -10.74 18.12
C VAL A 8 5.15 -10.97 16.75
N PRO A 9 3.93 -11.53 16.68
CA PRO A 9 3.25 -11.70 15.40
C PRO A 9 2.83 -10.33 14.85
N VAL A 10 3.17 -10.07 13.58
CA VAL A 10 2.75 -8.87 12.85
C VAL A 10 1.69 -9.29 11.85
N TRP A 11 0.46 -8.83 12.06
CA TRP A 11 -0.68 -9.12 11.19
C TRP A 11 -0.94 -7.96 10.23
N PRO A 12 -1.37 -8.23 8.98
CA PRO A 12 -1.83 -7.20 8.07
C PRO A 12 -3.08 -6.51 8.61
N VAL A 13 -3.23 -5.21 8.32
CA VAL A 13 -4.41 -4.44 8.70
C VAL A 13 -5.47 -4.56 7.61
N ASP A 14 -6.63 -5.12 7.95
CA ASP A 14 -7.77 -5.17 7.03
C ASP A 14 -8.24 -3.76 6.66
N ILE A 15 -8.70 -3.59 5.41
CA ILE A 15 -9.28 -2.33 4.91
C ILE A 15 -10.40 -1.81 5.83
N SER A 16 -11.22 -2.70 6.38
CA SER A 16 -12.30 -2.36 7.31
C SER A 16 -11.79 -1.79 8.66
N ARG A 17 -10.56 -2.13 9.05
CA ARG A 17 -9.89 -1.69 10.28
C ARG A 17 -8.92 -0.53 10.06
N LEU A 18 -8.55 -0.24 8.81
CA LEU A 18 -7.57 0.78 8.45
C LEU A 18 -7.88 2.15 9.08
N GLY A 19 -9.15 2.59 9.04
CA GLY A 19 -9.53 3.87 9.64
C GLY A 19 -9.31 3.92 11.16
N TYR A 20 -9.53 2.81 11.87
CA TYR A 20 -9.26 2.74 13.31
C TYR A 20 -7.76 2.70 13.60
N TRP A 21 -7.01 1.93 12.81
CA TRP A 21 -5.54 1.89 12.91
C TRP A 21 -4.94 3.28 12.70
N LEU A 22 -5.43 4.06 11.72
CA LEU A 22 -4.98 5.43 11.48
C LEU A 22 -5.32 6.37 12.64
N ARG A 23 -6.47 6.21 13.29
CA ARG A 23 -6.81 6.97 14.50
C ARG A 23 -5.82 6.69 15.62
N ASP A 24 -5.56 5.41 15.89
CA ASP A 24 -4.62 5.02 16.93
C ASP A 24 -3.21 5.53 16.61
N ARG A 25 -2.79 5.41 15.35
CA ARG A 25 -1.51 5.91 14.86
C ARG A 25 -1.36 7.42 14.99
N ALA A 26 -2.40 8.19 14.69
CA ALA A 26 -2.39 9.65 14.83
C ALA A 26 -2.13 10.08 16.28
N THR A 27 -2.65 9.33 17.27
CA THR A 27 -2.41 9.65 18.69
C THR A 27 -0.94 9.51 19.09
N LEU A 28 -0.18 8.60 18.46
CA LEU A 28 1.26 8.47 18.67
C LEU A 28 2.04 9.71 18.19
N HIS A 29 1.50 10.42 17.18
CA HIS A 29 2.04 11.68 16.68
C HIS A 29 1.44 12.91 17.39
N GLY A 30 0.69 12.70 18.47
CA GLY A 30 0.05 13.78 19.22
C GLY A 30 -1.14 14.44 18.51
N LEU A 31 -1.72 13.77 17.52
CA LEU A 31 -2.89 14.25 16.77
C LEU A 31 -4.15 13.47 17.16
N GLN A 32 -5.30 14.10 16.96
CA GLN A 32 -6.59 13.42 16.93
C GLN A 32 -7.16 13.53 15.54
N ILE A 33 -7.79 12.47 15.04
CA ILE A 33 -8.39 12.45 13.71
C ILE A 33 -9.79 11.83 13.80
N ASP A 34 -10.74 12.45 13.11
CA ASP A 34 -12.10 11.92 12.98
C ASP A 34 -12.09 10.66 12.11
N LEU A 35 -13.05 9.75 12.33
CA LEU A 35 -13.06 8.47 11.61
C LEU A 35 -13.21 8.66 10.09
N ASP A 36 -14.02 9.62 9.64
CA ASP A 36 -14.19 9.89 8.22
C ASP A 36 -12.96 10.55 7.60
N ALA A 37 -12.24 11.38 8.38
CA ALA A 37 -10.96 11.95 7.97
C ALA A 37 -9.86 10.86 7.88
N ALA A 38 -9.86 9.90 8.80
CA ALA A 38 -8.97 8.74 8.76
C ALA A 38 -9.28 7.82 7.57
N ARG A 39 -10.56 7.63 7.23
CA ARG A 39 -10.95 6.90 6.01
C ARG A 39 -10.43 7.59 4.75
N LEU A 40 -10.62 8.92 4.64
CA LEU A 40 -10.09 9.70 3.53
C LEU A 40 -8.57 9.55 3.40
N LEU A 41 -7.84 9.63 4.52
CA LEU A 41 -6.39 9.42 4.51
C LEU A 41 -6.00 8.00 4.04
N GLY A 42 -6.73 6.98 4.49
CA GLY A 42 -6.54 5.60 4.05
C GLY A 42 -6.81 5.40 2.56
N GLU A 43 -7.82 6.07 2.02
CA GLU A 43 -8.13 6.06 0.58
C GLU A 43 -7.04 6.74 -0.23
N ARG A 44 -6.58 7.93 0.19
CA ARG A 44 -5.52 8.71 -0.50
C ARG A 44 -4.18 7.99 -0.56
N THR A 45 -3.91 7.20 0.47
CA THR A 45 -2.69 6.38 0.59
C THR A 45 -2.87 4.99 -0.01
N GLU A 46 -4.03 4.69 -0.60
CA GLU A 46 -4.40 3.37 -1.16
C GLU A 46 -4.14 2.21 -0.17
N GLY A 47 -4.28 2.45 1.14
CA GLY A 47 -4.03 1.46 2.19
C GLY A 47 -2.56 1.21 2.54
N ASN A 48 -1.62 1.98 1.98
CA ASN A 48 -0.21 1.88 2.32
C ASN A 48 0.05 2.43 3.73
N LEU A 49 0.20 1.53 4.71
CA LEU A 49 0.38 1.87 6.13
C LEU A 49 1.61 2.75 6.39
N LEU A 50 2.69 2.56 5.62
CA LEU A 50 3.90 3.37 5.77
C LEU A 50 3.68 4.79 5.24
N ALA A 51 3.07 4.92 4.06
CA ALA A 51 2.74 6.22 3.49
C ALA A 51 1.77 6.98 4.41
N ALA A 52 0.75 6.31 4.94
CA ALA A 52 -0.19 6.92 5.85
C ALA A 52 0.43 7.37 7.18
N ASP A 53 1.39 6.62 7.72
CA ASP A 53 2.17 7.07 8.90
C ASP A 53 3.04 8.30 8.57
N GLN A 54 3.64 8.36 7.39
CA GLN A 54 4.43 9.51 6.95
C GLN A 54 3.57 10.77 6.78
N GLU A 55 2.35 10.65 6.25
CA GLU A 55 1.40 11.76 6.19
C GLU A 55 1.02 12.27 7.58
N LEU A 56 0.76 11.37 8.53
CA LEU A 56 0.49 11.76 9.92
C LEU A 56 1.67 12.49 10.57
N GLN A 57 2.90 12.05 10.30
CA GLN A 57 4.11 12.76 10.75
C GLN A 57 4.18 14.17 10.15
N LYS A 58 3.93 14.33 8.85
CA LYS A 58 3.89 15.66 8.21
C LYS A 58 2.83 16.57 8.81
N LEU A 59 1.62 16.06 9.00
CA LEU A 59 0.53 16.81 9.65
C LEU A 59 0.92 17.25 11.07
N ALA A 60 1.61 16.40 11.83
CA ALA A 60 2.07 16.73 13.19
C ALA A 60 3.15 17.82 13.23
N LEU A 61 3.87 18.05 12.13
CA LEU A 61 4.82 19.15 11.99
C LEU A 61 4.13 20.49 11.71
N ILE A 62 2.95 20.45 11.09
CA ILE A 62 2.20 21.64 10.66
C ILE A 62 1.17 22.06 11.72
N HIS A 63 0.66 21.10 12.49
CA HIS A 63 -0.38 21.33 13.50
C HIS A 63 0.16 21.22 14.93
N PRO A 64 -0.33 22.05 15.86
CA PRO A 64 -0.02 21.90 17.29
C PRO A 64 -0.45 20.53 17.84
N GLN A 65 0.22 20.07 18.90
CA GLN A 65 -0.18 18.85 19.63
C GLN A 65 -1.61 18.97 20.17
N GLY A 66 -2.36 17.89 20.09
CA GLY A 66 -3.77 17.80 20.49
C GLY A 66 -4.75 18.31 19.45
N THR A 67 -4.28 18.78 18.28
CA THR A 67 -5.16 19.21 17.20
C THR A 67 -6.05 18.06 16.73
N ARG A 68 -7.34 18.34 16.58
CA ARG A 68 -8.33 17.43 16.01
C ARG A 68 -8.55 17.74 14.53
N LEU A 69 -8.18 16.80 13.67
CA LEU A 69 -8.29 16.90 12.23
C LEU A 69 -9.61 16.28 11.75
N ASN A 70 -10.40 17.09 11.05
CA ASN A 70 -11.59 16.66 10.33
C ASN A 70 -11.24 16.40 8.85
N VAL A 71 -12.26 16.07 8.04
CA VAL A 71 -12.08 15.76 6.61
C VAL A 71 -11.40 16.92 5.87
N ASP A 72 -11.80 18.16 6.14
CA ASP A 72 -11.22 19.34 5.50
C ASP A 72 -9.75 19.54 5.90
N GLY A 73 -9.40 19.31 7.17
CA GLY A 73 -8.03 19.39 7.67
C GLY A 73 -7.10 18.37 7.00
N ILE A 74 -7.60 17.15 6.75
CA ILE A 74 -6.87 16.15 5.97
C ILE A 74 -6.79 16.55 4.50
N ALA A 75 -7.88 16.99 3.90
CA ALA A 75 -7.92 17.37 2.49
C ALA A 75 -6.99 18.56 2.15
N GLN A 76 -6.73 19.45 3.11
CA GLN A 76 -5.82 20.59 2.95
C GLN A 76 -4.37 20.26 3.28
N GLY A 77 -4.13 19.41 4.29
CA GLY A 77 -2.78 19.09 4.78
C GLY A 77 -2.13 17.88 4.09
N VAL A 78 -2.92 17.05 3.44
CA VAL A 78 -2.47 15.86 2.71
C VAL A 78 -2.62 16.15 1.22
N GLU A 79 -1.51 16.49 0.56
CA GLU A 79 -1.43 16.39 -0.90
C GLU A 79 -1.82 14.97 -1.32
N ASP A 80 -2.26 14.77 -2.57
CA ASP A 80 -2.64 13.47 -3.12
C ASP A 80 -1.42 12.52 -3.13
N SER A 81 -1.05 12.04 -1.95
CA SER A 81 0.18 11.33 -1.62
C SER A 81 -0.07 9.85 -1.78
N THR A 82 -0.63 9.49 -2.94
CA THR A 82 -0.53 8.14 -3.44
C THR A 82 0.92 7.97 -3.83
N ARG A 83 1.78 7.60 -2.87
CA ARG A 83 3.14 7.19 -3.19
C ARG A 83 3.00 5.96 -4.07
N PHE A 84 3.27 6.18 -5.33
CA PHE A 84 3.21 5.16 -6.34
C PHE A 84 4.40 4.26 -6.11
N ASP A 85 4.17 2.99 -5.79
CA ASP A 85 5.22 1.99 -5.72
C ASP A 85 5.07 0.98 -6.86
N VAL A 86 6.11 0.19 -7.07
CA VAL A 86 6.16 -0.77 -8.17
C VAL A 86 5.20 -1.95 -7.97
N PHE A 87 4.70 -2.18 -6.75
CA PHE A 87 3.71 -3.22 -6.45
C PHE A 87 2.30 -2.75 -6.81
N ASN A 88 1.95 -1.50 -6.49
CA ASN A 88 0.72 -0.86 -6.91
C ASN A 88 0.61 -0.84 -8.44
N LEU A 89 1.74 -0.60 -9.14
CA LEU A 89 1.79 -0.69 -10.60
C LEU A 89 1.46 -2.11 -11.10
N ALA A 90 2.13 -3.12 -10.52
CA ALA A 90 1.91 -4.52 -10.87
C ALA A 90 0.44 -4.93 -10.67
N ASP A 91 -0.15 -4.57 -9.54
CA ASP A 91 -1.56 -4.83 -9.22
C ASP A 91 -2.51 -4.16 -10.21
N ALA A 92 -2.29 -2.88 -10.52
CA ALA A 92 -3.12 -2.15 -11.49
C ALA A 92 -3.02 -2.77 -12.89
N CYS A 93 -1.84 -3.22 -13.31
CA CYS A 93 -1.65 -3.95 -14.55
C CYS A 93 -2.40 -5.29 -14.56
N LEU A 94 -2.29 -6.09 -13.50
CA LEU A 94 -2.96 -7.38 -13.37
C LEU A 94 -4.50 -7.25 -13.36
N LYS A 95 -5.02 -6.18 -12.76
CA LYS A 95 -6.46 -5.86 -12.75
C LYS A 95 -6.98 -5.25 -14.05
N GLY A 96 -6.10 -4.92 -15.00
CA GLY A 96 -6.47 -4.25 -16.26
C GLY A 96 -6.85 -2.78 -16.10
N GLU A 97 -6.46 -2.14 -14.99
CA GLU A 97 -6.79 -0.75 -14.66
C GLU A 97 -5.85 0.23 -15.38
N THR A 98 -5.95 0.31 -16.71
CA THR A 98 -5.00 1.05 -17.58
C THR A 98 -4.81 2.52 -17.19
N SER A 99 -5.89 3.24 -16.89
CA SER A 99 -5.83 4.65 -16.45
C SER A 99 -5.12 4.81 -15.10
N ARG A 100 -5.27 3.84 -14.19
CA ARG A 100 -4.57 3.85 -12.90
C ARG A 100 -3.10 3.50 -13.10
N ALA A 101 -2.79 2.44 -13.83
CA ALA A 101 -1.41 2.06 -14.15
C ALA A 101 -0.62 3.22 -14.78
N SER A 102 -1.24 3.97 -15.71
CA SER A 102 -0.63 5.17 -16.31
C SER A 102 -0.31 6.25 -15.28
N ARG A 103 -1.23 6.54 -14.34
CA ARG A 103 -0.96 7.48 -13.24
C ARG A 103 0.20 7.01 -12.36
N ILE A 104 0.22 5.73 -12.01
CA ILE A 104 1.27 5.13 -11.17
C ILE A 104 2.65 5.24 -11.83
N VAL A 105 2.77 4.90 -13.12
CA VAL A 105 4.04 5.02 -13.88
C VAL A 105 4.54 6.47 -13.90
N ASN A 106 3.65 7.43 -14.13
CA ASN A 106 4.02 8.85 -14.14
C ASN A 106 4.50 9.32 -12.76
N GLY A 107 3.83 8.86 -11.70
CA GLY A 107 4.24 9.14 -10.33
C GLY A 107 5.60 8.57 -9.95
N LEU A 108 5.82 7.28 -10.25
CA LEU A 108 7.12 6.61 -10.09
C LEU A 108 8.25 7.39 -10.80
N ARG A 109 7.96 7.87 -12.02
CA ARG A 109 8.90 8.69 -12.79
C ARG A 109 9.18 10.04 -12.11
N SER A 110 8.17 10.73 -11.58
CA SER A 110 8.35 12.00 -10.87
C SER A 110 9.10 11.84 -9.54
N GLU A 111 8.94 10.70 -8.88
CA GLU A 111 9.65 10.35 -7.64
C GLU A 111 11.09 9.87 -7.90
N GLY A 112 11.51 9.76 -9.16
CA GLY A 112 12.86 9.35 -9.54
C GLY A 112 13.14 7.86 -9.36
N VAL A 113 12.11 7.01 -9.33
CA VAL A 113 12.29 5.57 -9.25
C VAL A 113 12.98 5.06 -10.52
N GLU A 114 14.06 4.31 -10.34
CA GLU A 114 14.83 3.83 -11.48
C GLU A 114 14.03 2.80 -12.31
N ALA A 115 14.08 2.97 -13.64
CA ALA A 115 13.40 2.10 -14.59
C ALA A 115 13.69 0.58 -14.40
N PRO A 116 14.90 0.13 -14.02
CA PRO A 116 15.16 -1.28 -13.73
C PRO A 116 14.27 -1.88 -12.63
N ILE A 117 13.91 -1.09 -11.60
CA ILE A 117 13.03 -1.55 -10.51
C ILE A 117 11.61 -1.76 -11.03
N VAL A 118 11.13 -0.82 -11.85
CA VAL A 118 9.82 -0.91 -12.51
C VAL A 118 9.77 -2.11 -13.46
N LEU A 119 10.82 -2.29 -14.27
CA LEU A 119 10.95 -3.41 -15.19
C LEU A 119 10.98 -4.75 -14.45
N TRP A 120 11.71 -4.82 -13.33
CA TRP A 120 11.76 -6.02 -12.50
C TRP A 120 10.36 -6.41 -12.00
N ALA A 121 9.59 -5.47 -11.45
CA ALA A 121 8.25 -5.75 -10.92
C ALA A 121 7.31 -6.29 -12.00
N LEU A 122 7.27 -5.66 -13.17
CA LEU A 122 6.46 -6.12 -14.31
C LEU A 122 6.94 -7.48 -14.85
N SER A 123 8.26 -7.66 -14.96
CA SER A 123 8.86 -8.92 -15.44
C SER A 123 8.54 -10.09 -14.50
N ARG A 124 8.49 -9.83 -13.19
CA ARG A 124 8.12 -10.85 -12.20
C ARG A 124 6.70 -11.36 -12.45
N GLU A 125 5.73 -10.45 -12.56
CA GLU A 125 4.33 -10.84 -12.78
C GLU A 125 4.13 -11.54 -14.13
N LEU A 126 4.78 -11.06 -15.19
CA LEU A 126 4.72 -11.72 -16.50
C LEU A 126 5.26 -13.16 -16.46
N ARG A 127 6.36 -13.41 -15.73
CA ARG A 127 6.89 -14.78 -15.56
C ARG A 127 5.94 -15.66 -14.77
N THR A 128 5.33 -15.13 -13.70
CA THR A 128 4.31 -15.84 -12.93
C THR A 128 3.15 -16.25 -13.83
N LEU A 129 2.59 -15.31 -14.60
CA LEU A 129 1.48 -15.57 -15.52
C LEU A 129 1.86 -16.59 -16.60
N LEU A 130 3.06 -16.46 -17.19
CA LEU A 130 3.54 -17.40 -18.20
C LEU A 130 3.67 -18.82 -17.63
N SER A 131 4.22 -18.95 -16.42
CA SER A 131 4.39 -20.26 -15.78
C SER A 131 3.04 -20.89 -15.42
N LEU A 132 2.09 -20.09 -14.89
CA LEU A 132 0.72 -20.56 -14.66
C LEU A 132 0.06 -21.03 -15.95
N HIS A 133 0.19 -20.27 -17.03
CA HIS A 133 -0.36 -20.64 -18.33
C HIS A 133 0.24 -21.96 -18.85
N GLN A 134 1.56 -22.14 -18.77
CA GLN A 134 2.23 -23.38 -19.16
C GLN A 134 1.76 -24.60 -18.36
N HIS A 135 1.52 -24.45 -17.06
CA HIS A 135 0.99 -25.54 -16.23
C HIS A 135 -0.46 -25.90 -16.61
N LEU A 136 -1.29 -24.90 -16.91
CA LEU A 136 -2.66 -25.11 -17.38
C LEU A 136 -2.70 -25.80 -18.74
N ASP A 137 -1.84 -25.42 -19.69
CA ASP A 137 -1.72 -26.06 -21.00
C ASP A 137 -1.28 -27.53 -20.90
N GLN A 138 -0.52 -27.87 -19.86
CA GLN A 138 -0.13 -29.25 -19.53
C GLN A 138 -1.24 -30.04 -18.83
N GLY A 139 -2.44 -29.47 -18.68
CA GLY A 139 -3.60 -30.12 -18.07
C GLY A 139 -3.57 -30.14 -16.53
N GLN A 140 -2.65 -29.39 -15.90
CA GLN A 140 -2.63 -29.27 -14.44
C GLN A 140 -3.72 -28.31 -13.96
N SER A 141 -4.23 -28.52 -12.75
CA SER A 141 -5.23 -27.61 -12.18
C SER A 141 -4.62 -26.27 -11.78
N PHE A 142 -5.42 -25.21 -11.83
CA PHE A 142 -5.00 -23.87 -11.40
C PHE A 142 -4.48 -23.85 -9.95
N GLU A 143 -5.13 -24.59 -9.05
CA GLU A 143 -4.69 -24.67 -7.64
C GLU A 143 -3.29 -25.30 -7.52
N HIS A 144 -2.98 -26.30 -8.35
CA HIS A 144 -1.66 -26.92 -8.38
C HIS A 144 -0.61 -25.98 -8.96
N ALA A 145 -0.95 -25.27 -10.04
CA ALA A 145 -0.10 -24.27 -10.67
C ALA A 145 0.22 -23.10 -9.72
N CYS A 146 -0.74 -22.64 -8.91
CA CYS A 146 -0.48 -21.60 -7.91
C CYS A 146 0.45 -22.06 -6.78
N LYS A 147 0.37 -23.34 -6.37
CA LYS A 147 1.28 -23.91 -5.35
C LYS A 147 2.73 -24.00 -5.83
N SER A 148 2.97 -24.14 -7.14
CA SER A 148 4.34 -24.18 -7.68
C SER A 148 5.01 -22.80 -7.74
N GLN A 149 4.23 -21.70 -7.74
CA GLN A 149 4.77 -20.32 -7.73
C GLN A 149 5.21 -19.82 -6.36
N ASN A 150 4.77 -20.46 -5.27
CA ASN A 150 5.01 -20.01 -3.90
C ASN A 150 6.26 -20.66 -3.26
N ARG A 151 7.20 -21.14 -4.08
CA ARG A 151 8.44 -21.81 -3.69
C ARG A 151 9.67 -20.95 -3.97
#